data_AF-A0A1C2HVT5-F1
#
_entry.id   AF-A0A1C2HVT5-F1
#
_cell.length_a   1.000
_cell.length_b   1.000
_cell.length_c   1.000
_cell.angle_alpha   90.00
_cell.angle_beta   90.00
_cell.angle_gamma   90.00
#
_symmetry.space_group_name_H-M   'P 1'
#
loop_
_entity.id
_entity.type
_entity.pdbx_description
1 polymer ?
#
loop_
_entity_poly.entity_id
_entity_poly.type
_entity_poly.pdbx_seq_one_letter_code
_entity_poly.pdbx_strand_id
1 'polypeptide(L)'
;MSVNDSQDEAKSEDTNVKLAIGEYIFYFQSMCRGMQSLILSLLKKSGLTRDDIGRIVVGDLGADRLQTISRHMFKLFVTANDMETNIIDKGFSFVKKIIEERNVIVHSTWFIHSEAGSEVGVSYKVHRDGGEVLLQYDKPRLNEAKEKCILARSFLSILQAHIIFDKTSNDSIILSELEIVGEKLRTKKESMHSD
;
A
#
# COMPACT_ATOMS: atom_id res chain seq x y z
N MET A 1 -39.08 -7.23 -16.68
CA MET A 1 -38.34 -6.63 -15.55
C MET A 1 -39.11 -5.41 -15.13
N SER A 2 -39.52 -5.36 -13.87
CA SER A 2 -40.23 -4.21 -13.33
C SER A 2 -39.22 -3.07 -13.13
N VAL A 3 -39.64 -1.81 -13.25
CA VAL A 3 -38.80 -0.63 -13.01
C VAL A 3 -38.18 -0.64 -11.59
N ASN A 4 -38.78 -1.36 -10.65
CA ASN A 4 -38.25 -1.52 -9.30
C ASN A 4 -37.03 -2.46 -9.24
N ASP A 5 -36.97 -3.50 -10.10
CA ASP A 5 -35.89 -4.48 -10.08
C ASP A 5 -34.54 -3.82 -10.46
N SER A 6 -34.56 -2.87 -11.41
CA SER A 6 -33.37 -2.17 -11.89
C SER A 6 -32.82 -1.11 -10.91
N GLN A 7 -33.67 -0.54 -10.04
CA GLN A 7 -33.24 0.43 -9.04
C GLN A 7 -32.54 -0.24 -7.84
N ASP A 8 -32.96 -1.45 -7.49
CA ASP A 8 -32.35 -2.21 -6.38
C ASP A 8 -30.97 -2.77 -6.76
N GLU A 9 -30.78 -3.21 -8.01
CA GLU A 9 -29.49 -3.64 -8.53
C GLU A 9 -28.44 -2.51 -8.54
N ALA A 10 -28.81 -1.30 -8.96
CA ALA A 10 -27.90 -0.15 -9.01
C ALA A 10 -27.43 0.30 -7.61
N LYS A 11 -28.31 0.28 -6.61
CA LYS A 11 -27.96 0.59 -5.20
C LYS A 11 -27.02 -0.46 -4.59
N SER A 12 -27.22 -1.73 -4.94
CA SER A 12 -26.36 -2.83 -4.51
C SER A 12 -24.93 -2.65 -5.03
N GLU A 13 -24.76 -2.26 -6.30
CA GLU A 13 -23.45 -2.10 -6.91
C GLU A 13 -22.66 -0.89 -6.34
N ASP A 14 -23.32 0.26 -6.12
CA ASP A 14 -22.67 1.42 -5.46
C ASP A 14 -22.18 1.06 -4.04
N THR A 15 -22.97 0.28 -3.31
CA THR A 15 -22.58 -0.22 -1.98
C THR A 15 -21.34 -1.11 -2.06
N ASN A 16 -21.28 -2.01 -3.05
CA ASN A 16 -20.12 -2.90 -3.26
C ASN A 16 -18.84 -2.13 -3.58
N VAL A 17 -18.93 -1.09 -4.41
CA VAL A 17 -17.79 -0.21 -4.77
C VAL A 17 -17.25 0.48 -3.51
N LYS A 18 -18.14 1.08 -2.71
CA LYS A 18 -17.76 1.79 -1.48
C LYS A 18 -17.10 0.87 -0.47
N LEU A 19 -17.62 -0.35 -0.30
CA LEU A 19 -17.03 -1.36 0.56
C LEU A 19 -15.61 -1.73 0.08
N ALA A 20 -15.42 -1.98 -1.21
CA ALA A 20 -14.12 -2.32 -1.76
C ALA A 20 -13.09 -1.19 -1.59
N ILE A 21 -13.51 0.07 -1.73
CA ILE A 21 -12.64 1.24 -1.48
C ILE A 21 -12.28 1.34 0.00
N GLY A 22 -13.25 1.12 0.89
CA GLY A 22 -13.04 1.08 2.33
C GLY A 22 -12.04 0.00 2.74
N GLU A 23 -12.16 -1.21 2.20
CA GLU A 23 -11.20 -2.29 2.40
C GLU A 23 -9.80 -1.87 1.95
N TYR A 24 -9.66 -1.35 0.74
CA TYR A 24 -8.38 -0.88 0.23
C TYR A 24 -7.74 0.17 1.15
N ILE A 25 -8.50 1.19 1.57
CA ILE A 25 -8.03 2.23 2.48
C ILE A 25 -7.56 1.63 3.80
N PHE A 26 -8.29 0.65 4.34
CA PHE A 26 -7.89 -0.05 5.56
C PHE A 26 -6.53 -0.74 5.43
N TYR A 27 -6.30 -1.49 4.33
CA TYR A 27 -5.01 -2.16 4.11
C TYR A 27 -3.87 -1.17 3.85
N PHE A 28 -4.14 -0.07 3.14
CA PHE A 28 -3.17 1.01 2.95
C PHE A 28 -2.78 1.66 4.28
N GLN A 29 -3.74 1.94 5.16
CA GLN A 29 -3.48 2.45 6.50
C GLN A 29 -2.71 1.45 7.36
N SER A 30 -3.01 0.15 7.25
CA SER A 30 -2.26 -0.90 7.94
C SER A 30 -0.79 -0.93 7.50
N MET A 31 -0.50 -0.79 6.20
CA MET A 31 0.86 -0.63 5.68
C MET A 31 1.55 0.61 6.28
N CYS A 32 0.87 1.75 6.37
CA CYS A 32 1.41 2.97 6.99
C CYS A 32 1.75 2.76 8.47
N ARG A 33 0.88 2.07 9.22
CA ARG A 33 1.17 1.67 10.62
C ARG A 33 2.38 0.74 10.70
N GLY A 34 2.59 -0.13 9.70
CA GLY A 34 3.80 -0.94 9.58
C GLY A 34 5.08 -0.09 9.49
N MET A 35 5.06 0.97 8.67
CA MET A 35 6.20 1.90 8.55
C MET A 35 6.44 2.68 9.85
N GLN A 36 5.38 3.16 10.50
CA GLN A 36 5.49 3.81 11.82
C GLN A 36 6.09 2.87 12.86
N SER A 37 5.59 1.62 12.92
CA SER A 37 6.08 0.57 13.81
C SER A 37 7.57 0.30 13.58
N LEU A 38 7.99 0.22 12.32
CA LEU A 38 9.39 0.04 11.94
C LEU A 38 10.28 1.20 12.44
N ILE A 39 9.85 2.44 12.23
CA ILE A 39 10.57 3.64 12.71
C ILE A 39 10.69 3.62 14.24
N LEU A 40 9.60 3.34 14.94
CA LEU A 40 9.59 3.27 16.40
C LEU A 40 10.51 2.18 16.94
N SER A 41 10.56 1.01 16.29
CA SER A 41 11.50 -0.06 16.66
C SER A 41 12.95 0.37 16.49
N LEU A 42 13.28 1.10 15.41
CA LEU A 42 14.62 1.61 15.18
C LEU A 42 15.00 2.70 16.19
N LEU A 43 14.08 3.63 16.51
CA LEU A 43 14.29 4.64 17.56
C LEU A 43 14.49 4.00 18.93
N LYS A 44 13.73 2.95 19.26
CA LYS A 44 13.95 2.18 20.50
C LYS A 44 15.33 1.56 20.52
N LYS A 45 15.75 0.93 19.42
CA LYS A 45 17.09 0.34 19.29
C LYS A 45 18.20 1.39 19.44
N SER A 46 17.94 2.64 19.04
CA SER A 46 18.86 3.76 19.22
C SER A 46 18.85 4.38 20.62
N GLY A 47 18.07 3.85 21.57
CA GLY A 47 18.01 4.31 22.94
C GLY A 47 16.87 5.29 23.27
N LEU A 48 15.90 5.51 22.37
CA LEU A 48 14.70 6.27 22.71
C LEU A 48 13.85 5.46 23.70
N THR A 49 13.81 5.89 24.96
CA THR A 49 13.07 5.20 26.05
C THR A 49 11.60 5.59 26.14
N ARG A 50 11.22 6.72 25.53
CA ARG A 50 9.90 7.34 25.64
C ARG A 50 9.06 7.14 24.38
N ASP A 51 8.16 6.17 24.43
CA ASP A 51 7.28 5.78 23.31
C ASP A 51 6.37 6.92 22.85
N ASP A 52 5.96 7.79 23.77
CA ASP A 52 5.12 8.96 23.51
C ASP A 52 5.81 9.95 22.57
N ILE A 53 7.10 10.24 22.80
CA ILE A 53 7.89 11.11 21.93
C ILE A 53 7.99 10.50 20.53
N GLY A 54 8.29 9.21 20.43
CA GLY A 54 8.35 8.53 19.14
C GLY A 54 7.04 8.60 18.38
N ARG A 55 5.90 8.35 19.06
CA ARG A 55 4.57 8.42 18.46
C ARG A 55 4.20 9.82 17.99
N ILE A 56 4.57 10.86 18.73
CA ILE A 56 4.36 12.26 18.32
C ILE A 56 5.13 12.54 17.03
N VAL A 57 6.39 12.11 16.94
CA VAL A 57 7.24 12.34 15.76
C VAL A 57 6.66 11.70 14.50
N VAL A 58 6.07 10.51 14.60
CA VAL A 58 5.56 9.75 13.45
C VAL A 58 4.06 9.89 13.19
N GLY A 59 3.31 10.47 14.14
CA GLY A 59 1.85 10.49 14.14
C GLY A 59 1.25 11.28 12.97
N ASP A 60 1.84 12.43 12.66
CA ASP A 60 1.33 13.36 11.62
C ASP A 60 2.05 13.21 10.28
N LEU A 61 2.88 12.17 10.13
CA LEU A 61 3.60 11.94 8.89
C LEU A 61 2.71 11.27 7.84
N GLY A 62 2.63 11.88 6.67
CA GLY A 62 2.05 11.26 5.49
C GLY A 62 2.85 10.04 5.01
N ALA A 63 2.22 9.18 4.22
CA ALA A 63 2.79 7.89 3.79
C ALA A 63 4.15 8.03 3.06
N ASP A 64 4.32 9.05 2.23
CA ASP A 64 5.58 9.30 1.51
C ASP A 64 6.75 9.63 2.45
N ARG A 65 6.48 10.46 3.48
CA ARG A 65 7.47 10.79 4.51
C ARG A 65 7.78 9.57 5.38
N LEU A 66 6.76 8.79 5.75
CA LEU A 66 6.95 7.53 6.47
C LEU A 66 7.85 6.57 5.68
N GLN A 67 7.57 6.38 4.40
CA GLN A 67 8.37 5.51 3.52
C GLN A 67 9.83 5.98 3.44
N THR A 68 10.05 7.28 3.26
CA THR A 68 11.39 7.86 3.14
C THR A 68 12.18 7.70 4.44
N ILE A 69 11.57 8.02 5.59
CA ILE A 69 12.21 7.93 6.90
C ILE A 69 12.48 6.46 7.26
N SER A 70 11.49 5.57 7.07
CA SER A 70 11.68 4.13 7.30
C SER A 70 12.88 3.59 6.53
N ARG A 71 13.00 3.93 5.23
CA ARG A 71 14.12 3.49 4.39
C ARG A 71 15.47 4.02 4.88
N HIS A 72 15.56 5.32 5.16
CA HIS A 72 16.81 5.93 5.61
C HIS A 72 17.24 5.43 6.99
N MET A 73 16.30 5.31 7.92
CA MET A 73 16.60 4.76 9.24
C MET A 73 17.05 3.32 9.13
N PHE A 74 16.40 2.50 8.30
CA PHE A 74 16.83 1.11 8.12
C PHE A 74 18.29 1.04 7.66
N LYS A 75 18.67 1.82 6.63
CA LYS A 75 20.05 1.90 6.14
C LYS A 75 21.06 2.41 7.17
N LEU A 76 20.63 3.26 8.10
CA LEU A 76 21.49 3.80 9.14
C LEU A 76 21.76 2.79 10.27
N PHE A 77 20.75 1.99 10.63
CA PHE A 77 20.78 1.12 11.80
C PHE A 77 21.05 -0.36 11.50
N VAL A 78 20.91 -0.78 10.24
CA VAL A 78 21.11 -2.17 9.83
C VAL A 78 22.29 -2.23 8.88
N THR A 79 23.36 -2.90 9.32
CA THR A 79 24.49 -3.23 8.47
C THR A 79 24.08 -4.37 7.55
N ALA A 80 23.70 -4.03 6.32
CA ALA A 80 23.32 -4.99 5.29
C ALA A 80 24.43 -5.09 4.24
N ASN A 81 24.63 -6.27 3.65
CA ASN A 81 25.48 -6.41 2.47
C ASN A 81 24.81 -5.82 1.22
N ASP A 82 25.52 -5.76 0.09
CA ASP A 82 25.01 -5.15 -1.15
C ASP A 82 23.75 -5.86 -1.68
N MET A 83 23.68 -7.18 -1.53
CA MET A 83 22.55 -7.99 -1.97
C MET A 83 21.30 -7.68 -1.14
N GLU A 84 21.42 -7.70 0.18
CA GLU A 84 20.36 -7.34 1.14
C GLU A 84 19.88 -5.92 0.89
N THR A 85 20.81 -4.97 0.78
CA THR A 85 20.51 -3.56 0.51
C THR A 85 19.68 -3.40 -0.76
N ASN A 86 20.02 -4.13 -1.83
CA ASN A 86 19.26 -4.13 -3.08
C ASN A 86 17.85 -4.72 -2.91
N ILE A 87 17.69 -5.80 -2.15
CA ILE A 87 16.38 -6.39 -1.86
C ILE A 87 15.51 -5.40 -1.07
N ILE A 88 16.06 -4.80 -0.03
CA ILE A 88 15.39 -3.80 0.81
C ILE A 88 14.98 -2.58 -0.01
N ASP A 89 15.88 -2.07 -0.86
CA ASP A 89 15.59 -0.93 -1.74
C ASP A 89 14.49 -1.22 -2.76
N LYS A 90 14.43 -2.45 -3.27
CA LYS A 90 13.31 -2.91 -4.12
C LYS A 90 11.99 -2.95 -3.34
N GLY A 91 12.00 -3.47 -2.11
CA GLY A 91 10.83 -3.48 -1.23
C GLY A 91 10.31 -2.08 -0.93
N PHE A 92 11.19 -1.14 -0.57
CA PHE A 92 10.80 0.25 -0.36
C PHE A 92 10.35 0.96 -1.64
N SER A 93 10.93 0.63 -2.79
CA SER A 93 10.46 1.14 -4.08
C SER A 93 9.07 0.62 -4.42
N PHE A 94 8.76 -0.62 -4.03
CA PHE A 94 7.41 -1.17 -4.17
C PHE A 94 6.39 -0.45 -3.27
N VAL A 95 6.73 -0.17 -2.01
CA VAL A 95 5.90 0.66 -1.11
C VAL A 95 5.62 2.03 -1.72
N LYS A 96 6.64 2.67 -2.31
CA LYS A 96 6.47 3.97 -2.98
C LYS A 96 5.43 3.92 -4.11
N LYS A 97 5.46 2.88 -4.95
CA LYS A 97 4.47 2.69 -6.02
C LYS A 97 3.05 2.55 -5.48
N ILE A 98 2.87 1.86 -4.36
CA ILE A 98 1.54 1.75 -3.71
C ILE A 98 1.05 3.13 -3.24
N ILE A 99 1.93 3.97 -2.69
CA ILE A 99 1.59 5.33 -2.26
C ILE A 99 1.16 6.19 -3.45
N GLU A 100 1.88 6.09 -4.57
CA GLU A 100 1.53 6.79 -5.82
C GLU A 100 0.17 6.29 -6.37
N GLU A 101 -0.04 4.96 -6.40
CA GLU A 101 -1.28 4.33 -6.83
C GLU A 101 -2.48 4.73 -5.96
N ARG A 102 -2.27 4.88 -4.64
CA ARG A 102 -3.31 5.38 -3.71
C ARG A 102 -3.85 6.73 -4.11
N ASN A 103 -2.98 7.65 -4.51
CA ASN A 103 -3.44 8.98 -4.93
C ASN A 103 -4.34 8.86 -6.16
N VAL A 104 -3.98 8.01 -7.12
CA VAL A 104 -4.82 7.75 -8.29
C VAL A 104 -6.18 7.18 -7.88
N ILE A 105 -6.21 6.14 -7.04
CA ILE A 105 -7.47 5.49 -6.59
C ILE A 105 -8.34 6.45 -5.79
N VAL A 106 -7.79 7.21 -4.85
CA VAL A 106 -8.58 8.11 -4.01
C VAL A 106 -9.09 9.30 -4.80
N HIS A 107 -8.29 9.86 -5.71
CA HIS A 107 -8.76 10.96 -6.57
C HIS A 107 -9.79 10.49 -7.60
N SER A 108 -9.66 9.28 -8.15
CA SER A 108 -10.66 8.73 -9.08
C SER A 108 -11.99 8.42 -8.39
N THR A 109 -11.97 8.19 -7.08
CA THR A 109 -13.17 7.81 -6.30
C THR A 109 -13.84 9.00 -5.58
N TRP A 110 -13.19 10.17 -5.52
CA TRP A 110 -13.76 11.37 -4.91
C TRP A 110 -15.06 11.81 -5.58
N PHE A 111 -15.15 11.64 -6.90
CA PHE A 111 -16.29 12.10 -7.70
C PHE A 111 -17.48 11.13 -7.72
N ILE A 112 -17.39 9.98 -7.03
CA ILE A 112 -18.45 8.94 -6.96
C ILE A 112 -19.83 9.50 -6.54
N HIS A 113 -19.87 10.67 -5.90
CA HIS A 113 -21.11 11.29 -5.39
C HIS A 113 -21.62 12.48 -6.22
N SER A 114 -20.97 12.84 -7.34
CA SER A 114 -21.26 14.14 -8.00
C SER A 114 -22.47 14.14 -8.94
N GLU A 115 -22.97 13.00 -9.40
CA GLU A 115 -24.09 12.98 -10.35
C GLU A 115 -25.16 11.97 -9.92
N ALA A 116 -26.11 12.47 -9.13
CA ALA A 116 -27.40 11.82 -8.94
C ALA A 116 -28.19 11.89 -10.26
N GLY A 117 -27.90 11.02 -11.22
CA GLY A 117 -28.68 10.96 -12.46
C GLY A 117 -28.15 10.10 -13.60
N SER A 118 -26.89 9.66 -13.61
CA SER A 118 -26.36 8.88 -14.73
C SER A 118 -26.33 7.38 -14.42
N GLU A 119 -27.08 6.62 -15.20
CA GLU A 119 -27.19 5.16 -15.12
C GLU A 119 -25.84 4.45 -15.34
N VAL A 120 -25.53 3.56 -14.40
CA VAL A 120 -24.70 2.35 -14.48
C VAL A 120 -23.41 2.44 -15.31
N GLY A 121 -22.37 2.87 -14.62
CA GLY A 121 -21.00 2.90 -15.10
C GLY A 121 -20.31 4.12 -14.53
N VAL A 122 -19.80 4.00 -13.29
CA VAL A 122 -19.08 5.08 -12.61
C VAL A 122 -17.81 5.36 -13.41
N SER A 123 -17.94 6.26 -14.36
CA SER A 123 -16.96 6.57 -15.38
C SER A 123 -16.81 8.08 -15.38
N TYR A 124 -15.73 8.56 -14.78
CA TYR A 124 -15.48 10.00 -14.68
C TYR A 124 -14.55 10.44 -15.79
N LYS A 125 -14.98 11.43 -16.56
CA LYS A 125 -14.11 12.12 -17.52
C LYS A 125 -13.17 13.04 -16.75
N VAL A 126 -11.89 12.70 -16.70
CA VAL A 126 -10.84 13.59 -16.22
C VAL A 126 -10.19 14.24 -17.43
N HIS A 127 -10.20 15.57 -17.47
CA HIS A 127 -9.43 16.31 -18.47
C HIS A 127 -7.96 16.35 -18.06
N ARG A 128 -7.09 15.70 -18.83
CA ARG A 128 -5.64 15.75 -18.64
C ARG A 128 -5.00 16.10 -19.99
N ASP A 129 -4.16 17.13 -20.02
CA ASP A 129 -3.38 17.53 -21.19
C ASP A 129 -4.20 17.74 -22.48
N GLY A 130 -5.42 18.27 -22.35
CA GLY A 130 -6.31 18.54 -23.50
C GLY A 130 -7.13 17.34 -24.01
N GLY A 131 -7.01 16.17 -23.37
CA GLY A 131 -7.82 14.98 -23.66
C GLY A 131 -8.79 14.62 -22.54
N GLU A 132 -9.92 13.99 -22.90
CA GLU A 132 -10.84 13.34 -21.94
C GLU A 132 -10.35 11.92 -21.64
N VAL A 133 -10.10 11.61 -20.36
CA VAL A 133 -9.78 10.25 -19.89
C VAL A 133 -10.95 9.73 -19.08
N LEU A 134 -11.55 8.63 -19.53
CA LEU A 134 -12.61 7.95 -18.79
C LEU A 134 -12.00 7.06 -17.69
N LEU A 135 -12.19 7.42 -16.42
CA LEU A 135 -11.78 6.60 -15.28
C LEU A 135 -12.95 5.71 -14.88
N GLN A 136 -12.93 4.46 -15.32
CA GLN A 136 -13.90 3.45 -14.94
C GLN A 136 -13.46 2.75 -13.65
N TYR A 137 -14.41 2.53 -12.74
CA TYR A 137 -14.20 1.66 -11.59
C TYR A 137 -13.81 0.24 -12.06
N ASP A 138 -12.70 -0.26 -11.52
CA ASP A 138 -12.16 -1.59 -11.84
C ASP A 138 -11.93 -2.35 -10.53
N LYS A 139 -12.90 -3.20 -10.18
CA LYS A 139 -12.85 -4.07 -8.98
C LYS A 139 -11.59 -4.97 -8.96
N PRO A 140 -11.21 -5.64 -10.07
CA PRO A 140 -9.91 -6.30 -10.19
C PRO A 140 -8.72 -5.43 -9.76
N ARG A 141 -8.61 -4.21 -10.27
CA ARG A 141 -7.52 -3.29 -9.92
C ARG A 141 -7.50 -2.92 -8.43
N LEU A 142 -8.66 -2.72 -7.82
CA LEU A 142 -8.76 -2.39 -6.39
C LEU A 142 -8.37 -3.57 -5.50
N ASN A 143 -8.80 -4.79 -5.87
CA ASN A 143 -8.35 -6.02 -5.22
C ASN A 143 -6.84 -6.21 -5.38
N GLU A 144 -6.29 -5.92 -6.55
CA GLU A 144 -4.85 -5.96 -6.77
C GLU A 144 -4.11 -4.97 -5.87
N ALA A 145 -4.58 -3.72 -5.79
CA ALA A 145 -4.01 -2.69 -4.92
C ALA A 145 -4.08 -3.08 -3.43
N LYS A 146 -5.18 -3.72 -3.01
CA LYS A 146 -5.32 -4.31 -1.67
C LYS A 146 -4.24 -5.35 -1.39
N GLU A 147 -4.09 -6.32 -2.29
CA GLU A 147 -3.08 -7.37 -2.16
C GLU A 147 -1.65 -6.81 -2.13
N LYS A 148 -1.36 -5.77 -2.92
CA LYS A 148 -0.08 -5.06 -2.86
C LYS A 148 0.18 -4.48 -1.46
N CYS A 149 -0.84 -3.88 -0.84
CA CYS A 149 -0.73 -3.36 0.53
C CYS A 149 -0.46 -4.47 1.55
N ILE A 150 -1.09 -5.65 1.40
CA ILE A 150 -0.85 -6.82 2.25
C ILE A 150 0.60 -7.28 2.13
N LEU A 151 1.10 -7.45 0.90
CA LEU A 151 2.48 -7.86 0.66
C LEU A 151 3.49 -6.86 1.22
N ALA A 152 3.26 -5.56 0.99
CA ALA A 152 4.09 -4.50 1.56
C ALA A 152 4.07 -4.51 3.11
N ARG A 153 2.91 -4.78 3.71
CA ARG A 153 2.80 -4.90 5.17
C ARG A 153 3.59 -6.10 5.70
N SER A 154 3.57 -7.23 5.02
CA SER A 154 4.36 -8.42 5.36
C SER A 154 5.86 -8.15 5.25
N PHE A 155 6.31 -7.50 4.16
CA PHE A 155 7.68 -7.03 4.01
C PHE A 155 8.13 -6.17 5.21
N LEU A 156 7.32 -5.19 5.62
CA LEU A 156 7.62 -4.33 6.76
C LEU A 156 7.67 -5.09 8.09
N SER A 157 6.82 -6.11 8.28
CA SER A 157 6.89 -7.00 9.46
C SER A 157 8.20 -7.78 9.51
N ILE A 158 8.65 -8.32 8.37
CA ILE A 158 9.91 -9.09 8.28
C ILE A 158 11.09 -8.18 8.64
N LEU A 159 11.14 -6.97 8.08
CA LEU A 159 12.16 -5.99 8.45
C LEU A 159 12.14 -5.64 9.94
N GLN A 160 10.94 -5.45 10.50
CA GLN A 160 10.79 -5.16 11.92
C GLN A 160 11.28 -6.33 12.79
N ALA A 161 10.96 -7.57 12.42
CA ALA A 161 11.44 -8.76 13.12
C ALA A 161 12.98 -8.84 13.08
N HIS A 162 13.59 -8.56 11.93
CA HIS A 162 15.05 -8.53 11.78
C HIS A 162 15.69 -7.53 12.77
N ILE A 163 15.11 -6.33 12.91
CA ILE A 163 15.59 -5.31 13.85
C ILE A 163 15.47 -5.76 15.32
N ILE A 164 14.35 -6.40 15.69
CA ILE A 164 14.06 -6.81 17.06
C ILE A 164 14.95 -7.98 17.49
N PHE A 165 15.16 -8.96 16.62
CA PHE A 165 15.83 -10.19 17.00
C PHE A 165 17.35 -10.14 16.90
N ASP A 166 17.93 -9.10 16.28
CA ASP A 166 19.38 -8.77 16.28
C ASP A 166 20.31 -9.99 16.13
N LYS A 167 19.90 -10.97 15.31
CA LYS A 167 20.52 -12.30 15.27
C LYS A 167 21.21 -12.56 13.95
N THR A 168 22.54 -12.44 14.02
CA THR A 168 23.60 -12.93 13.13
C THR A 168 23.55 -14.43 12.75
N SER A 169 22.48 -15.14 13.08
CA SER A 169 22.36 -16.60 12.89
C SER A 169 21.13 -17.02 12.07
N ASN A 170 20.28 -16.09 11.63
CA ASN A 170 19.07 -16.37 10.86
C ASN A 170 18.94 -15.57 9.55
N ASP A 171 20.03 -14.97 9.06
CA ASP A 171 20.03 -14.14 7.86
C ASP A 171 19.52 -14.92 6.62
N SER A 172 19.77 -16.24 6.55
CA SER A 172 19.26 -17.09 5.47
C SER A 172 17.74 -17.21 5.45
N ILE A 173 17.07 -17.27 6.61
CA ILE A 173 15.62 -17.39 6.70
C ILE A 173 14.98 -16.07 6.25
N ILE A 174 15.50 -14.94 6.74
CA ILE A 174 14.98 -13.61 6.42
C ILE A 174 15.17 -13.31 4.93
N LEU A 175 16.32 -13.67 4.36
CA LEU A 175 16.57 -13.57 2.93
C LEU A 175 15.57 -14.42 2.13
N SER A 176 15.34 -15.68 2.51
CA SER A 176 14.35 -16.52 1.82
C SER A 176 12.93 -15.97 1.89
N GLU A 177 12.51 -15.42 3.03
CA GLU A 177 11.18 -14.79 3.16
C GLU A 177 11.07 -13.52 2.30
N LEU A 178 12.12 -12.70 2.27
CA LEU A 178 12.18 -11.51 1.43
C LEU A 178 12.21 -11.87 -0.06
N GLU A 179 12.91 -12.94 -0.43
CA GLU A 179 12.92 -13.48 -1.79
C GLU A 179 11.54 -14.00 -2.19
N ILE A 180 10.86 -14.76 -1.33
CA ILE A 180 9.50 -15.24 -1.58
C ILE A 180 8.54 -14.06 -1.78
N VAL A 181 8.64 -13.01 -0.95
CA VAL A 181 7.86 -11.79 -1.15
C VAL A 181 8.24 -11.13 -2.48
N GLY A 182 9.54 -11.03 -2.79
CA GLY A 182 10.04 -10.49 -4.06
C GLY A 182 9.56 -11.26 -5.30
N GLU A 183 9.50 -12.58 -5.23
CA GLU A 183 8.98 -13.45 -6.31
C GLU A 183 7.48 -13.29 -6.49
N LYS A 184 6.70 -13.25 -5.41
CA LYS A 184 5.27 -12.93 -5.46
C LYS A 184 5.00 -11.58 -6.10
N LEU A 185 5.91 -10.61 -5.93
CA LEU A 185 5.82 -9.31 -6.60
C LEU A 185 6.17 -9.38 -8.10
N ARG A 186 7.07 -10.29 -8.51
CA ARG A 186 7.45 -10.47 -9.92
C ARG A 186 6.39 -11.23 -10.72
N THR A 187 5.95 -12.38 -10.23
CA THR A 187 4.97 -13.24 -10.91
C THR A 187 3.67 -12.50 -11.18
N LYS A 188 3.24 -11.66 -10.23
CA LYS A 188 2.05 -10.82 -10.39
C LYS A 188 2.20 -9.72 -11.46
N LYS A 189 3.42 -9.27 -11.75
CA LYS A 189 3.68 -8.31 -12.84
C LYS A 189 3.60 -8.99 -14.22
N GLU A 190 4.01 -10.24 -14.32
CA GLU A 190 4.05 -11.02 -15.57
C GLU A 190 2.66 -11.49 -15.99
N SER A 191 1.81 -11.88 -15.03
CA SER A 191 0.40 -12.21 -15.31
C SER A 191 -0.42 -11.03 -15.83
N MET A 192 0.09 -9.80 -15.76
CA MET A 192 -0.62 -8.58 -16.19
C MET A 192 -0.31 -8.16 -17.62
N HIS A 193 0.69 -8.74 -18.28
CA HIS A 193 1.05 -8.40 -19.67
C HIS A 193 0.61 -9.48 -20.67
N SER A 194 -0.11 -10.51 -20.21
CA SER A 194 -0.49 -11.66 -21.02
C SER A 194 -1.97 -11.66 -21.46
N ASP A 195 -2.74 -10.65 -21.04
CA ASP A 195 -4.15 -10.42 -21.38
C ASP A 195 -4.30 -9.07 -22.11
#